data_AF-A0A5C7M461-F1
#
_entry.id   AF-A0A5C7M461-F1
#
_cell.length_a   1.000
_cell.length_b   1.000
_cell.length_c   1.000
_cell.angle_alpha   90.00
_cell.angle_beta   90.00
_cell.angle_gamma   90.00
#
_symmetry.space_group_name_H-M   'P 1'
#
loop_
_entity.id
_entity.type
_entity.pdbx_description
1 polymer ?
#
loop_
_entity_poly.entity_id
_entity_poly.type
_entity_poly.pdbx_seq_one_letter_code
_entity_poly.pdbx_strand_id
1 'polypeptide(L)'
;MSQTKKNTKSQRKAKRPTDAETLGKLLDQYEQVFGEVGHFIELIARQESEISTAQAAVHAAKEKYETLRDELNQAREARDGTKHALFMFLKPGPAEIMPLFDRMEPADEEKHGAHSDEWRKEPVAALRLSLIATNLLAAADVLFVGQLQDRIQAKPNDWFEAVEGLTAPMAAAIADKLNDFIGERSGK
;
A
#
# COMPACT_ATOMS: atom_id res chain seq x y z
N MET A 1 58.67 -3.64 43.61
CA MET A 1 57.68 -2.56 43.42
C MET A 1 58.46 -1.34 42.91
N SER A 2 58.46 -1.11 41.59
CA SER A 2 57.56 -0.19 40.89
C SER A 2 57.81 1.27 41.26
N GLN A 3 58.39 2.07 40.36
CA GLN A 3 57.64 2.97 39.46
C GLN A 3 58.65 3.82 38.64
N THR A 4 58.77 3.56 37.34
CA THR A 4 58.09 4.25 36.21
C THR A 4 58.56 5.70 35.94
N LYS A 5 59.61 5.76 35.11
CA LYS A 5 59.98 6.73 34.06
C LYS A 5 59.18 8.04 33.98
N LYS A 6 59.90 9.15 34.18
CA LYS A 6 59.51 10.52 33.81
C LYS A 6 59.21 10.62 32.32
N ASN A 7 58.06 11.19 32.03
CA ASN A 7 57.45 11.38 30.72
C ASN A 7 58.00 12.67 30.07
N THR A 8 58.91 12.57 29.11
CA THR A 8 59.37 13.69 28.29
C THR A 8 58.56 13.76 27.00
N LYS A 9 57.62 14.71 26.93
CA LYS A 9 56.89 15.08 25.71
C LYS A 9 57.88 15.58 24.65
N SER A 10 58.22 14.72 23.69
CA SER A 10 58.89 15.14 22.46
C SER A 10 57.85 15.72 21.51
N GLN A 11 57.62 17.02 21.58
CA GLN A 11 57.00 17.75 20.47
C GLN A 11 57.99 17.71 19.30
N ARG A 12 57.80 16.76 18.39
CA ARG A 12 58.50 16.74 17.10
C ARG A 12 58.03 17.94 16.28
N LYS A 13 58.79 19.03 16.31
CA LYS A 13 58.70 20.08 15.29
C LYS A 13 58.99 19.43 13.94
N ALA A 14 57.99 19.39 13.05
CA ALA A 14 58.20 18.95 11.67
C ALA A 14 59.34 19.79 11.06
N LYS A 15 60.43 19.12 10.67
CA LYS A 15 61.51 19.76 9.92
C LYS A 15 60.89 20.28 8.62
N ARG A 16 60.93 21.59 8.40
CA ARG A 16 60.60 22.17 7.09
C ARG A 16 61.56 21.53 6.07
N PRO A 17 61.07 20.96 4.96
CA PRO A 17 61.93 20.46 3.92
C PRO A 17 62.68 21.68 3.34
N THR A 18 63.99 21.69 3.47
CA THR A 18 64.85 22.81 3.01
C THR A 18 65.32 22.62 1.58
N ASP A 19 65.05 21.46 0.96
CA ASP A 19 65.42 21.15 -0.42
C ASP A 19 64.31 21.54 -1.40
N ALA A 20 64.66 22.38 -2.37
CA ALA A 20 63.75 22.89 -3.40
C ALA A 20 63.11 21.77 -4.24
N GLU A 21 63.84 20.68 -4.51
CA GLU A 21 63.29 19.51 -5.22
C GLU A 21 62.23 18.76 -4.42
N THR A 22 62.41 18.61 -3.10
CA THR A 22 61.40 17.96 -2.23
C THR A 22 60.15 18.79 -2.06
N LEU A 23 60.28 20.12 -2.06
CA LEU A 23 59.14 21.05 -2.06
C LEU A 23 58.38 21.02 -3.39
N GLY A 24 59.09 20.95 -4.52
CA GLY A 24 58.49 20.80 -5.85
C GLY A 24 57.64 19.53 -5.98
N LYS A 25 58.19 18.37 -5.59
CA LYS A 25 57.44 17.10 -5.60
C LYS A 25 56.23 17.11 -4.67
N LEU A 26 56.31 17.80 -3.54
CA LEU A 26 55.18 17.97 -2.63
C LEU A 26 54.09 18.85 -3.26
N LEU A 27 54.49 19.93 -3.94
CA LEU A 27 53.58 20.81 -4.67
C LEU A 27 52.86 20.06 -5.79
N ASP A 28 53.58 19.27 -6.59
CA ASP A 28 53.00 18.46 -7.66
C ASP A 28 51.96 17.46 -7.13
N GLN A 29 52.24 16.83 -5.97
CA GLN A 29 51.28 15.94 -5.31
C GLN A 29 50.04 16.70 -4.82
N TYR A 30 50.22 17.91 -4.27
CA TYR A 30 49.08 18.73 -3.87
C TYR A 30 48.24 19.16 -5.07
N GLU A 31 48.86 19.62 -6.16
CA GLU A 31 48.14 19.99 -7.39
C GLU A 31 47.36 18.83 -7.97
N GLN A 32 47.94 17.61 -7.97
CA GLN A 32 47.23 16.41 -8.43
C GLN A 32 46.01 16.10 -7.55
N VAL A 33 46.16 16.13 -6.22
CA VAL A 33 45.04 15.90 -5.30
C VAL A 33 43.97 16.97 -5.43
N PHE A 34 44.35 18.25 -5.60
CA PHE A 34 43.39 19.32 -5.84
C PHE A 34 42.66 19.17 -7.18
N GLY A 35 43.34 18.67 -8.22
CA GLY A 35 42.73 18.31 -9.49
C GLY A 35 41.70 17.18 -9.36
N GLU A 36 42.02 16.12 -8.61
CA GLU A 36 41.10 15.02 -8.33
C GLU A 36 39.88 15.48 -7.49
N VAL A 37 40.11 16.33 -6.49
CA VAL A 37 39.03 16.94 -5.69
C VAL A 37 38.14 17.83 -6.56
N GLY A 38 38.72 18.63 -7.45
CA GLY A 38 37.98 19.45 -8.40
C GLY A 38 37.08 18.60 -9.30
N HIS A 39 37.62 17.52 -9.86
CA HIS A 39 36.85 16.58 -10.68
C HIS A 39 35.72 15.90 -9.89
N PHE A 40 35.96 15.54 -8.64
CA PHE A 40 34.96 14.93 -7.78
C PHE A 40 33.81 15.91 -7.44
N ILE A 41 34.13 17.19 -7.21
CA ILE A 41 33.13 18.24 -6.98
C ILE A 41 32.27 18.43 -8.23
N GLU A 42 32.85 18.46 -9.43
CA GLU A 42 32.10 18.54 -10.68
C GLU A 42 31.18 17.34 -10.88
N LEU A 43 31.65 16.14 -10.53
CA LEU A 43 30.88 14.90 -10.64
C LEU A 43 29.69 14.91 -9.66
N ILE A 44 29.89 15.36 -8.42
CA ILE A 44 28.80 15.53 -7.44
C ILE A 44 27.80 16.54 -7.95
N ALA A 45 28.24 17.71 -8.42
CA ALA A 45 27.34 18.75 -8.92
C ALA A 45 26.49 18.24 -10.10
N ARG A 46 27.08 17.44 -10.99
CA ARG A 46 26.36 16.79 -12.08
C ARG A 46 25.34 15.78 -11.56
N GLN A 47 25.73 14.92 -10.62
CA GLN A 47 24.81 13.93 -10.05
C GLN A 47 23.66 14.59 -9.28
N GLU A 48 23.91 15.68 -8.55
CA GLU A 48 22.86 16.46 -7.90
C GLU A 48 21.88 17.05 -8.92
N SER A 49 22.37 17.56 -10.05
CA SER A 49 21.53 18.00 -11.15
C SER A 49 20.69 16.86 -11.74
N GLU A 50 21.29 15.69 -11.98
CA GLU A 50 20.59 14.51 -12.51
C GLU A 50 19.50 14.03 -11.53
N ILE A 51 19.81 13.96 -10.23
CA ILE A 51 18.85 13.62 -9.18
C ILE A 51 17.69 14.62 -9.15
N SER A 52 17.98 15.92 -9.22
CA SER A 52 16.96 16.97 -9.23
C SER A 52 16.01 16.82 -10.43
N THR A 53 16.55 16.54 -11.62
CA THR A 53 15.72 16.31 -12.82
C THR A 53 14.87 15.04 -12.70
N ALA A 54 15.43 13.96 -12.14
CA ALA A 54 14.69 12.73 -11.91
C ALA A 54 13.57 12.91 -10.89
N GLN A 55 13.81 13.67 -9.80
CA GLN A 55 12.79 14.01 -8.80
C GLN A 55 11.65 14.82 -9.41
N ALA A 56 11.97 15.81 -10.26
CA ALA A 56 10.95 16.59 -10.97
C ALA A 56 10.09 15.70 -11.89
N ALA A 57 10.71 14.74 -12.59
CA ALA A 57 9.99 13.80 -13.44
C ALA A 57 9.06 12.87 -12.64
N VAL A 58 9.50 12.39 -11.46
CA VAL A 58 8.67 11.59 -10.56
C VAL A 58 7.47 12.39 -10.05
N HIS A 59 7.69 13.64 -9.65
CA HIS A 59 6.59 14.53 -9.23
C HIS A 59 5.57 14.74 -10.34
N ALA A 60 6.02 15.07 -11.55
CA ALA A 60 5.13 15.25 -12.70
C ALA A 60 4.36 13.98 -13.07
N ALA A 61 5.00 12.80 -12.95
CA ALA A 61 4.33 11.52 -13.18
C ALA A 61 3.27 11.23 -12.11
N LYS A 62 3.54 11.59 -10.84
CA LYS A 62 2.60 11.42 -9.73
C LYS A 62 1.36 12.30 -9.90
N GLU A 63 1.52 13.56 -10.29
CA GLU A 63 0.39 14.46 -10.58
C GLU A 63 -0.49 13.92 -11.73
N LYS A 64 0.15 13.39 -12.79
CA LYS A 64 -0.59 12.73 -13.89
C LYS A 64 -1.34 11.47 -13.42
N TYR A 65 -0.75 10.70 -12.52
CA TYR A 65 -1.41 9.53 -11.96
C TYR A 65 -2.62 9.91 -11.10
N GLU A 66 -2.48 10.92 -10.23
CA GLU A 66 -3.56 11.40 -9.37
C GLU A 66 -4.73 11.95 -10.19
N THR A 67 -4.45 12.75 -11.22
CA THR A 67 -5.49 13.26 -12.14
C THR A 67 -6.23 12.13 -12.88
N LEU A 68 -5.50 11.17 -13.47
CA LEU A 68 -6.12 10.02 -14.15
C LEU A 68 -6.93 9.14 -13.17
N ARG A 69 -6.47 9.01 -11.93
CA ARG A 69 -7.19 8.27 -10.88
C ARG A 69 -8.51 8.96 -10.53
N ASP A 70 -8.51 10.28 -10.42
CA ASP A 70 -9.71 11.05 -10.13
C ASP A 70 -10.71 10.99 -11.31
N GLU A 71 -10.21 11.06 -12.54
CA GLU A 71 -11.03 10.85 -13.75
C GLU A 71 -11.67 9.46 -13.77
N LEU A 72 -10.93 8.41 -13.40
CA LEU A 72 -11.47 7.04 -13.31
C LEU A 72 -12.57 6.95 -12.24
N ASN A 73 -12.38 7.58 -11.08
CA ASN A 73 -13.38 7.59 -10.01
C ASN A 73 -14.65 8.32 -10.44
N GLN A 74 -14.52 9.48 -11.09
CA GLN A 74 -15.67 10.20 -11.66
C GLN A 74 -16.40 9.37 -12.73
N ALA A 75 -15.67 8.66 -13.58
CA ALA A 75 -16.27 7.79 -14.59
C ALA A 75 -17.04 6.61 -13.94
N ARG A 76 -16.51 6.03 -12.86
CA ARG A 76 -17.20 4.98 -12.08
C ARG A 76 -18.47 5.52 -11.44
N GLU A 77 -18.40 6.68 -10.80
CA GLU A 77 -19.56 7.33 -10.18
C GLU A 77 -20.63 7.70 -11.21
N ALA A 78 -20.23 8.23 -12.37
CA ALA A 78 -21.13 8.52 -13.48
C ALA A 78 -21.79 7.25 -14.05
N ARG A 79 -21.04 6.15 -14.20
CA ARG A 79 -21.57 4.84 -14.59
C ARG A 79 -22.63 4.36 -13.60
N ASP A 80 -22.33 4.43 -12.30
CA ASP A 80 -23.22 3.94 -11.25
C ASP A 80 -24.47 4.83 -11.12
N GLY A 81 -24.32 6.15 -11.25
CA GLY A 81 -25.43 7.10 -11.35
C GLY A 81 -26.31 6.85 -12.57
N THR A 82 -25.71 6.58 -13.73
CA THR A 82 -26.45 6.26 -14.97
C THR A 82 -27.19 4.92 -14.85
N LYS A 83 -26.55 3.90 -14.27
CA LYS A 83 -27.17 2.61 -13.95
C LYS A 83 -28.38 2.84 -13.03
N HIS A 84 -28.21 3.61 -11.96
CA HIS A 84 -29.28 3.93 -11.02
C HIS A 84 -30.44 4.70 -11.70
N ALA A 85 -30.14 5.71 -12.52
CA ALA A 85 -31.14 6.46 -13.27
C ALA A 85 -31.92 5.57 -14.27
N LEU A 86 -31.22 4.67 -14.98
CA LEU A 86 -31.86 3.70 -15.86
C LEU A 86 -32.78 2.74 -15.08
N PHE A 87 -32.36 2.31 -13.89
CA PHE A 87 -33.22 1.51 -13.01
C PHE A 87 -34.49 2.26 -12.60
N MET A 88 -34.39 3.54 -12.22
CA MET A 88 -35.57 4.36 -11.91
C MET A 88 -36.49 4.56 -13.10
N PHE A 89 -35.93 4.70 -14.31
CA PHE A 89 -36.72 4.88 -15.53
C PHE A 89 -37.44 3.61 -15.97
N LEU A 90 -36.82 2.44 -15.83
CA LEU A 90 -37.39 1.15 -16.25
C LEU A 90 -38.48 0.61 -15.31
N LYS A 91 -38.53 1.05 -14.05
CA LYS A 91 -39.62 0.73 -13.12
C LYS A 91 -40.00 1.95 -12.26
N PRO A 92 -40.84 2.88 -12.77
CA PRO A 92 -41.37 3.97 -11.98
C PRO A 92 -42.54 3.46 -11.12
N GLY A 93 -42.23 2.82 -10.00
CA GLY A 93 -43.18 2.33 -9.00
C GLY A 93 -42.69 2.62 -7.58
N PRO A 94 -43.55 2.61 -6.55
CA PRO A 94 -43.22 3.09 -5.22
C PRO A 94 -42.16 2.18 -4.59
N ALA A 95 -40.91 2.66 -4.60
CA ALA A 95 -39.80 2.21 -3.77
C ALA A 95 -39.66 0.68 -3.58
N GLU A 96 -39.53 -0.08 -4.67
CA GLU A 96 -38.54 -1.17 -4.64
C GLU A 96 -37.18 -0.53 -4.96
N ILE A 97 -36.59 0.12 -3.95
CA ILE A 97 -35.14 0.02 -3.80
C ILE A 97 -34.89 -1.48 -3.90
N MET A 98 -34.42 -2.00 -5.03
CA MET A 98 -34.14 -3.44 -5.15
C MET A 98 -33.31 -3.77 -3.92
N PRO A 99 -33.86 -4.51 -2.95
CA PRO A 99 -33.24 -4.53 -1.66
C PRO A 99 -31.96 -5.30 -1.90
N LEU A 100 -30.82 -4.77 -1.46
CA LEU A 100 -29.54 -5.49 -1.47
C LEU A 100 -29.68 -6.91 -0.84
N PHE A 101 -30.80 -7.19 -0.16
CA PHE A 101 -31.27 -8.46 0.35
C PHE A 101 -31.72 -9.51 -0.69
N ASP A 102 -32.02 -9.15 -1.96
CA ASP A 102 -32.60 -10.09 -2.96
C ASP A 102 -31.56 -10.96 -3.70
N ARG A 103 -30.27 -10.80 -3.36
CA ARG A 103 -29.16 -11.65 -3.85
C ARG A 103 -28.68 -12.67 -2.82
N MET A 104 -29.23 -12.63 -1.62
CA MET A 104 -28.86 -13.51 -0.53
C MET A 104 -29.85 -14.66 -0.48
N GLU A 105 -29.35 -15.88 -0.35
CA GLU A 105 -30.23 -17.02 -0.16
C GLU A 105 -31.01 -16.88 1.17
N PRO A 106 -32.25 -17.38 1.25
CA PRO A 106 -32.99 -17.39 2.51
C PRO A 106 -32.17 -18.03 3.64
N ALA A 107 -32.36 -17.52 4.85
CA ALA A 107 -31.77 -18.12 6.04
C ALA A 107 -32.23 -19.57 6.19
N ASP A 108 -31.27 -20.47 6.39
CA ASP A 108 -31.47 -21.89 6.60
C ASP A 108 -30.45 -22.30 7.65
N GLU A 109 -30.92 -22.71 8.83
CA GLU A 109 -30.07 -23.01 9.97
C GLU A 109 -29.21 -24.26 9.74
N GLU A 110 -29.67 -25.21 8.92
CA GLU A 110 -28.89 -26.42 8.60
C GLU A 110 -27.72 -26.08 7.66
N LYS A 111 -27.95 -25.18 6.70
CA LYS A 111 -26.94 -24.79 5.71
C LYS A 111 -26.01 -23.67 6.17
N HIS A 112 -26.51 -22.74 6.97
CA HIS A 112 -25.82 -21.48 7.26
C HIS A 112 -25.40 -21.32 8.72
N GLY A 113 -25.95 -22.11 9.65
CA GLY A 113 -25.68 -22.03 11.09
C GLY A 113 -26.86 -21.53 11.91
N ALA A 114 -26.82 -21.75 13.22
CA ALA A 114 -27.87 -21.33 14.14
C ALA A 114 -28.03 -19.80 14.13
N HIS A 115 -29.27 -19.31 14.24
CA HIS A 115 -29.60 -17.87 14.25
C HIS A 115 -29.13 -17.11 13.01
N SER A 116 -28.97 -17.82 11.88
CA SER A 116 -28.49 -17.24 10.62
C SER A 116 -29.42 -16.20 10.01
N ASP A 117 -30.67 -16.13 10.45
CA ASP A 117 -31.62 -15.10 10.05
C ASP A 117 -31.27 -13.69 10.58
N GLU A 118 -30.56 -13.61 11.70
CA GLU A 118 -30.15 -12.34 12.32
C GLU A 118 -28.78 -11.87 11.80
N TRP A 119 -27.74 -12.69 11.97
CA TRP A 119 -26.37 -12.25 11.69
C TRP A 119 -26.03 -12.20 10.20
N ARG A 120 -26.76 -12.90 9.32
CA ARG A 120 -26.53 -12.80 7.86
C ARG A 120 -26.89 -11.43 7.28
N LYS A 121 -27.75 -10.68 7.98
CA LYS A 121 -28.14 -9.31 7.62
C LYS A 121 -27.14 -8.26 8.14
N GLU A 122 -26.15 -8.67 8.95
CA GLU A 122 -25.13 -7.75 9.41
C GLU A 122 -24.22 -7.31 8.25
N PRO A 123 -23.72 -6.06 8.27
CA PRO A 123 -22.81 -5.58 7.25
C PRO A 123 -21.47 -6.34 7.33
N VAL A 124 -20.77 -6.47 6.20
CA VAL A 124 -19.41 -7.06 6.14
C VAL A 124 -18.43 -6.35 7.08
N ALA A 125 -18.67 -5.07 7.40
CA ALA A 125 -17.90 -4.33 8.40
C ALA A 125 -17.92 -4.98 9.81
N ALA A 126 -18.96 -5.75 10.15
CA ALA A 126 -19.05 -6.48 11.41
C ALA A 126 -17.95 -7.55 11.57
N LEU A 127 -17.44 -8.09 10.45
CA LEU A 127 -16.34 -9.07 10.42
C LEU A 127 -14.97 -8.47 10.81
N ARG A 128 -14.90 -7.14 11.04
CA ARG A 128 -13.69 -6.40 11.41
C ARG A 128 -12.51 -6.67 10.46
N LEU A 129 -12.82 -6.75 9.16
CA LEU A 129 -11.82 -6.91 8.10
C LEU A 129 -10.96 -5.65 7.97
N SER A 130 -9.83 -5.78 7.26
CA SER A 130 -9.02 -4.62 6.91
C SER A 130 -9.81 -3.65 6.02
N LEU A 131 -9.53 -2.35 6.12
CA LEU A 131 -10.22 -1.32 5.32
C LEU A 131 -10.13 -1.61 3.80
N ILE A 132 -8.98 -2.15 3.36
CA ILE A 132 -8.76 -2.55 1.97
C ILE A 132 -9.72 -3.67 1.58
N ALA A 133 -9.83 -4.73 2.39
CA ALA A 133 -10.73 -5.84 2.12
C ALA A 133 -12.20 -5.40 2.10
N THR A 134 -12.63 -4.56 3.04
CA THR A 134 -13.99 -4.03 3.09
C THR A 134 -14.33 -3.21 1.84
N ASN A 135 -13.41 -2.37 1.38
CA ASN A 135 -13.61 -1.56 0.18
C ASN A 135 -13.66 -2.42 -1.10
N LEU A 136 -12.84 -3.46 -1.20
CA LEU A 136 -12.85 -4.40 -2.34
C LEU A 136 -14.16 -5.20 -2.39
N LEU A 137 -14.65 -5.66 -1.23
CA LEU A 137 -15.93 -6.36 -1.14
C LEU A 137 -17.11 -5.45 -1.48
N ALA A 138 -17.10 -4.21 -0.98
CA ALA A 138 -18.12 -3.22 -1.32
C ALA A 138 -18.11 -2.87 -2.82
N ALA A 139 -16.93 -2.74 -3.44
CA ALA A 139 -16.80 -2.53 -4.88
C ALA A 139 -17.30 -3.73 -5.72
N ALA A 140 -17.32 -4.93 -5.14
CA ALA A 140 -17.87 -6.14 -5.75
C ALA A 140 -19.36 -6.39 -5.39
N ASP A 141 -20.06 -5.36 -4.88
CA ASP A 141 -21.46 -5.42 -4.42
C ASP A 141 -21.69 -6.44 -3.27
N VAL A 142 -20.67 -6.78 -2.49
CA VAL A 142 -20.78 -7.66 -1.31
C VAL A 142 -20.81 -6.79 -0.06
N LEU A 143 -22.02 -6.52 0.45
CA LEU A 143 -22.24 -5.58 1.55
C LEU A 143 -22.65 -6.27 2.85
N PHE A 144 -23.23 -7.48 2.78
CA PHE A 144 -23.71 -8.24 3.93
C PHE A 144 -22.95 -9.55 4.14
N VAL A 145 -22.92 -10.01 5.39
CA VAL A 145 -22.27 -11.26 5.79
C VAL A 145 -22.87 -12.46 5.05
N GLY A 146 -24.20 -12.53 4.90
CA GLY A 146 -24.83 -13.66 4.20
C GLY A 146 -24.50 -13.70 2.70
N GLN A 147 -24.37 -12.56 2.03
CA GLN A 147 -23.95 -12.52 0.62
C GLN A 147 -22.52 -13.05 0.44
N LEU A 148 -21.64 -12.73 1.40
CA LEU A 148 -20.28 -13.24 1.42
C LEU A 148 -20.26 -14.76 1.65
N GLN A 149 -21.06 -15.25 2.60
CA GLN A 149 -21.22 -16.68 2.87
C GLN A 149 -21.70 -17.44 1.64
N ASP A 150 -22.75 -16.96 0.97
CA ASP A 150 -23.31 -17.60 -0.22
C ASP A 150 -22.28 -17.70 -1.34
N ARG A 151 -21.50 -16.64 -1.53
CA ARG A 151 -20.45 -16.60 -2.55
C ARG A 151 -19.32 -17.59 -2.27
N ILE A 152 -18.90 -17.69 -1.02
CA ILE A 152 -17.88 -18.65 -0.58
C ILE A 152 -18.41 -20.08 -0.73
N GLN A 153 -19.64 -20.35 -0.33
CA GLN A 153 -20.24 -21.69 -0.45
C GLN A 153 -20.44 -22.12 -1.90
N ALA A 154 -20.80 -21.19 -2.80
CA ALA A 154 -20.97 -21.48 -4.22
C ALA A 154 -19.66 -21.84 -4.92
N LYS A 155 -18.54 -21.20 -4.53
CA LYS A 155 -17.20 -21.43 -5.12
C LYS A 155 -16.08 -21.38 -4.06
N PRO A 156 -15.89 -22.43 -3.25
CA PRO A 156 -14.99 -22.38 -2.10
C PRO A 156 -13.55 -21.98 -2.43
N ASN A 157 -13.03 -22.42 -3.56
CA ASN A 157 -11.64 -22.21 -3.93
C ASN A 157 -11.40 -20.93 -4.75
N ASP A 158 -12.43 -20.41 -5.43
CA ASP A 158 -12.27 -19.39 -6.49
C ASP A 158 -13.25 -18.21 -6.34
N TRP A 159 -13.98 -18.11 -5.23
CA TRP A 159 -15.00 -17.05 -5.03
C TRP A 159 -14.43 -15.63 -5.15
N PHE A 160 -13.14 -15.47 -4.85
CA PHE A 160 -12.41 -14.20 -4.85
C PHE A 160 -11.90 -13.79 -6.23
N GLU A 161 -11.81 -14.70 -7.21
CA GLU A 161 -11.28 -14.38 -8.54
C GLU A 161 -12.15 -13.36 -9.28
N ALA A 162 -13.44 -13.33 -8.97
CA ALA A 162 -14.39 -12.37 -9.51
C ALA A 162 -14.39 -11.02 -8.76
N VAL A 163 -13.54 -10.84 -7.75
CA VAL A 163 -13.36 -9.59 -7.00
C VAL A 163 -12.02 -8.98 -7.41
N GLU A 164 -12.07 -7.93 -8.24
CA GLU A 164 -10.87 -7.27 -8.76
C GLU A 164 -9.98 -6.77 -7.61
N GLY A 165 -8.73 -7.22 -7.57
CA GLY A 165 -7.76 -6.83 -6.53
C GLY A 165 -7.77 -7.67 -5.26
N LEU A 166 -8.69 -8.64 -5.13
CA LEU A 166 -8.68 -9.58 -4.01
C LEU A 166 -7.71 -10.73 -4.28
N THR A 167 -6.68 -10.86 -3.44
CA THR A 167 -5.68 -11.93 -3.57
C THR A 167 -6.10 -13.18 -2.83
N ALA A 168 -5.61 -14.36 -3.24
CA ALA A 168 -5.91 -15.63 -2.57
C ALA A 168 -5.61 -15.62 -1.05
N PRO A 169 -4.49 -15.04 -0.56
CA PRO A 169 -4.23 -14.93 0.88
C PRO A 169 -5.24 -14.04 1.60
N MET A 170 -5.67 -12.94 0.98
CA MET A 170 -6.71 -12.06 1.56
C MET A 170 -8.05 -12.77 1.62
N ALA A 171 -8.40 -13.53 0.57
CA ALA A 171 -9.61 -14.31 0.51
C ALA A 171 -9.66 -15.40 1.60
N ALA A 172 -8.55 -16.11 1.81
CA ALA A 172 -8.43 -17.08 2.90
C ALA A 172 -8.65 -16.43 4.26
N ALA A 173 -7.98 -15.29 4.53
CA ALA A 173 -8.16 -14.56 5.79
C ALA A 173 -9.59 -14.03 6.00
N ILE A 174 -10.28 -13.63 4.93
CA ILE A 174 -11.70 -13.21 4.99
C ILE A 174 -12.60 -14.41 5.30
N ALA A 175 -12.35 -15.56 4.67
CA ALA A 175 -13.11 -16.78 4.93
C ALA A 175 -12.92 -17.27 6.37
N ASP A 176 -11.69 -17.22 6.90
CA ASP A 176 -11.40 -17.55 8.29
C ASP A 176 -12.14 -16.61 9.24
N LYS A 177 -12.09 -15.29 8.98
CA LYS A 177 -12.83 -14.29 9.78
C LYS A 177 -14.34 -14.47 9.73
N LEU A 178 -14.88 -14.88 8.58
CA LEU A 178 -16.29 -15.23 8.45
C LEU A 178 -16.63 -16.46 9.30
N ASN A 179 -15.80 -17.51 9.25
CA ASN A 179 -16.02 -18.71 10.04
C ASN A 179 -15.93 -18.44 11.55
N ASP A 180 -14.95 -17.64 11.99
CA ASP A 180 -14.84 -17.19 13.38
C ASP A 180 -16.10 -16.45 13.83
N PHE A 181 -16.58 -15.50 13.02
CA PHE A 181 -17.78 -14.73 13.29
C PHE A 181 -19.04 -15.61 13.39
N ILE A 182 -19.18 -16.57 12.48
CA ILE A 182 -20.29 -17.53 12.52
C ILE A 182 -20.19 -18.40 13.79
N GLY A 183 -18.99 -18.86 14.16
CA GLY A 183 -18.76 -19.62 15.40
C GLY A 183 -19.21 -18.86 16.64
N GLU A 184 -18.74 -17.61 16.81
CA GLU A 184 -19.10 -16.73 17.92
C GLU A 184 -20.62 -16.50 18.03
N ARG A 185 -21.31 -16.31 16.90
CA ARG A 185 -22.76 -16.06 16.85
C ARG A 185 -23.61 -17.32 16.98
N SER A 186 -23.07 -18.46 16.55
CA SER A 186 -23.74 -19.77 16.64
C SER A 186 -23.51 -20.47 17.99
N GLY A 187 -22.70 -19.88 18.88
CA GLY A 187 -22.37 -20.44 20.19
C GLY A 187 -21.48 -21.69 20.12
N LYS A 188 -20.66 -21.82 19.06
CA LYS A 188 -19.68 -22.90 18.89
C LYS A 188 -18.27 -22.46 19.23
#